data_AF-C3XVN1-F1
#
_entry.id   AF-C3XVN1-F1
#
_cell.length_a   1.000
_cell.length_b   1.000
_cell.length_c   1.000
_cell.angle_alpha   90.00
_cell.angle_beta   90.00
_cell.angle_gamma   90.00
#
_symmetry.space_group_name_H-M   'P 1'
#
loop_
_entity.id
_entity.type
_entity.pdbx_description
1 polymer ?
#
loop_
_entity_poly.entity_id
_entity_poly.type
_entity_poly.pdbx_seq_one_letter_code
_entity_poly.pdbx_strand_id
1 'polypeptide(L)'
;GMVGPSLSQSAVSASEVLTPVQVPVISPTATSIELDDKEKFPYFMRTASSDKSQAQAMVELLVVLGWTYVSTVASADSYGRMGIAEFTRAAKDASICVAVSVEVSNTARGAAYFGPILNQLLTK
;
A
#
# COMPACT_ATOMS: atom_id res chain seq x y z
N GLY A 1 -0.27 -4.29 26.18
CA GLY A 1 -0.51 -3.84 24.79
C GLY A 1 0.74 -3.18 24.24
N MET A 2 0.86 -3.13 22.92
CA MET A 2 1.97 -2.50 22.19
C MET A 2 1.45 -1.30 21.41
N VAL A 3 2.21 -0.20 21.38
CA VAL A 3 1.94 0.96 20.50
C VAL A 3 2.96 0.98 19.37
N GLY A 4 2.50 1.26 18.15
CA GLY A 4 3.24 1.04 16.93
C GLY A 4 3.04 -0.39 16.40
N PRO A 5 3.92 -0.86 15.50
CA PRO A 5 4.99 -0.13 14.82
C PRO A 5 4.47 0.77 13.69
N SER A 6 5.35 1.61 13.14
CA SER A 6 4.94 2.60 12.13
C SER A 6 4.73 2.02 10.74
N LEU A 7 5.58 1.08 10.32
CA LEU A 7 5.49 0.44 9.00
C LEU A 7 4.44 -0.66 9.01
N SER A 8 3.60 -0.71 7.98
CA SER A 8 2.57 -1.74 7.86
C SER A 8 3.13 -3.16 7.89
N GLN A 9 4.25 -3.42 7.18
CA GLN A 9 4.87 -4.74 7.19
C GLN A 9 5.32 -5.16 8.60
N SER A 10 5.92 -4.24 9.36
CA SER A 10 6.29 -4.52 10.75
C SER A 10 5.07 -4.74 11.64
N ALA A 11 3.96 -4.03 11.39
CA ALA A 11 2.73 -4.17 12.16
C ALA A 11 2.05 -5.51 11.91
N VAL A 12 2.10 -5.99 10.66
CA VAL A 12 1.69 -7.35 10.30
C VAL A 12 2.53 -8.37 11.07
N SER A 13 3.86 -8.31 10.96
CA SER A 13 4.74 -9.27 11.66
C SER A 13 4.57 -9.23 13.19
N ALA A 14 4.43 -8.04 13.78
CA ALA A 14 4.17 -7.91 15.21
C ALA A 14 2.82 -8.54 15.60
N SER A 15 1.77 -8.30 14.80
CA SER A 15 0.43 -8.85 15.06
C SER A 15 0.37 -10.36 14.92
N GLU A 16 1.10 -10.96 13.96
CA GLU A 16 1.20 -12.42 13.80
C GLU A 16 1.82 -13.09 15.04
N VAL A 17 2.81 -12.45 15.66
CA VAL A 17 3.48 -12.97 16.88
C VAL A 17 2.66 -12.73 18.14
N LEU A 18 1.98 -11.58 18.25
CA LEU A 18 1.31 -11.16 19.48
C LEU A 18 -0.15 -11.61 19.59
N THR A 19 -0.80 -11.95 18.47
CA THR A 19 -2.18 -12.44 18.44
C THR A 19 -2.40 -13.73 19.24
N PRO A 20 -1.53 -14.78 19.15
CA PRO A 20 -1.70 -16.01 19.92
C PRO A 20 -1.69 -15.83 21.44
N VAL A 21 -0.97 -14.81 21.93
CA VAL A 21 -0.90 -14.44 23.35
C VAL A 21 -1.82 -13.27 23.71
N GLN A 22 -2.74 -12.92 22.81
CA GLN A 22 -3.81 -11.94 23.02
C GLN A 22 -3.32 -10.54 23.43
N VAL A 23 -2.14 -10.14 22.95
CA VAL A 23 -1.60 -8.80 23.25
C VAL A 23 -2.10 -7.82 22.18
N PRO A 24 -2.85 -6.76 22.57
CA PRO A 24 -3.32 -5.76 21.61
C PRO A 24 -2.17 -4.93 21.05
N VAL A 25 -2.22 -4.67 19.75
CA VAL A 25 -1.26 -3.83 19.00
C VAL A 25 -2.03 -2.64 18.42
N ILE A 26 -1.59 -1.41 18.73
CA ILE A 26 -2.23 -0.18 18.25
C ILE A 26 -1.22 0.65 17.46
N SER A 27 -1.37 0.72 16.14
CA SER A 27 -0.49 1.54 15.30
C SER A 27 -1.12 2.87 14.91
N PRO A 28 -0.39 4.01 15.04
CA PRO A 28 -0.88 5.29 14.55
C PRO A 28 -0.70 5.49 13.04
N THR A 29 0.10 4.68 12.36
CA THR A 29 0.49 4.94 10.96
C THR A 29 0.48 3.72 10.04
N ALA A 30 0.27 2.50 10.53
CA ALA A 30 0.18 1.31 9.68
C ALA A 30 -1.18 1.26 8.96
N THR A 31 -1.19 1.69 7.69
CA THR A 31 -2.43 1.88 6.91
C THR A 31 -2.75 0.76 5.93
N SER A 32 -1.89 -0.27 5.79
CA SER A 32 -2.14 -1.40 4.86
C SER A 32 -3.52 -2.01 5.05
N ILE A 33 -4.18 -2.34 3.94
CA ILE A 33 -5.52 -2.91 3.89
C ILE A 33 -5.54 -4.31 4.53
N GLU A 34 -4.43 -5.06 4.49
CA GLU A 34 -4.38 -6.41 5.05
C GLU A 34 -4.64 -6.46 6.56
N LEU A 35 -4.34 -5.37 7.29
CA LEU A 35 -4.54 -5.24 8.73
C LEU A 35 -6.01 -5.01 9.13
N ASP A 36 -6.91 -4.84 8.14
CA ASP A 36 -8.35 -4.75 8.37
C ASP A 36 -9.01 -6.12 8.62
N ASP A 37 -8.34 -7.22 8.24
CA ASP A 37 -8.83 -8.58 8.47
C ASP A 37 -8.83 -8.91 9.97
N LYS A 38 -10.02 -8.91 10.58
CA LYS A 38 -10.21 -9.23 12.01
C LYS A 38 -10.28 -10.72 12.30
N GLU A 39 -10.41 -11.57 11.30
CA GLU A 39 -10.22 -13.01 11.47
C GLU A 39 -8.74 -13.32 11.64
N LYS A 40 -7.88 -12.66 10.84
CA LYS A 40 -6.41 -12.80 10.94
C LYS A 40 -5.79 -11.98 12.08
N PHE A 41 -6.25 -10.75 12.29
CA PHE A 41 -5.67 -9.80 13.25
C PHE A 41 -6.70 -9.25 14.26
N PRO A 42 -7.33 -10.11 15.08
CA PRO A 42 -8.39 -9.71 16.01
C PRO A 42 -7.93 -8.70 17.08
N TYR A 43 -6.64 -8.67 17.40
CA TYR A 43 -6.06 -7.78 18.42
C TYR A 43 -5.32 -6.56 17.84
N PHE A 44 -5.32 -6.38 16.51
CA PHE A 44 -4.73 -5.21 15.89
C PHE A 44 -5.77 -4.08 15.77
N MET A 45 -5.37 -2.87 16.12
CA MET A 45 -6.14 -1.64 15.96
C MET A 45 -5.24 -0.54 15.41
N ARG A 46 -5.85 0.50 14.84
CA ARG A 46 -5.13 1.68 14.37
C ARG A 46 -5.97 2.93 14.53
N THR A 47 -5.30 4.07 14.66
CA THR A 47 -5.94 5.39 14.69
C THR A 47 -5.98 6.07 13.31
N ALA A 48 -5.16 5.61 12.37
CA ALA A 48 -5.19 6.04 10.98
C ALA A 48 -6.26 5.29 10.17
N SER A 49 -6.73 5.90 9.08
CA SER A 49 -7.63 5.25 8.12
C SER A 49 -6.91 4.18 7.30
N SER A 50 -7.69 3.25 6.73
CA SER A 50 -7.20 2.28 5.76
C SER A 50 -6.75 2.93 4.45
N ASP A 51 -5.72 2.36 3.81
CA ASP A 51 -5.30 2.73 2.46
C ASP A 51 -6.40 2.50 1.43
N LYS A 52 -7.47 1.77 1.75
CA LYS A 52 -8.66 1.68 0.89
C LYS A 52 -9.23 3.06 0.57
N SER A 53 -9.36 3.92 1.58
CA SER A 53 -9.83 5.29 1.38
C SER A 53 -8.82 6.14 0.62
N GLN A 54 -7.52 5.95 0.88
CA GLN A 54 -6.46 6.68 0.17
C GLN A 54 -6.43 6.32 -1.32
N ALA A 55 -6.52 5.03 -1.65
CA ALA A 55 -6.55 4.55 -3.03
C ALA A 55 -7.76 5.08 -3.81
N GLN A 56 -8.94 5.11 -3.19
CA GLN A 56 -10.15 5.71 -3.76
C GLN A 56 -9.97 7.21 -4.03
N ALA A 57 -9.47 7.97 -3.05
CA ALA A 57 -9.23 9.40 -3.20
C ALA A 57 -8.20 9.70 -4.31
N MET A 58 -7.16 8.87 -4.46
CA MET A 58 -6.21 9.00 -5.56
C MET A 58 -6.88 8.81 -6.92
N VAL A 59 -7.75 7.82 -7.08
CA VAL A 59 -8.47 7.58 -8.34
C VAL A 59 -9.45 8.71 -8.64
N GLU A 60 -10.19 9.19 -7.64
CA GLU A 60 -11.09 10.34 -7.80
C GLU A 60 -10.34 11.60 -8.28
N LEU A 61 -9.13 11.83 -7.76
CA LEU A 61 -8.29 12.92 -8.25
C LEU A 61 -7.94 12.76 -9.73
N LEU A 62 -7.60 11.56 -10.20
CA LEU A 62 -7.32 11.32 -11.62
C LEU A 62 -8.54 11.61 -12.50
N VAL A 63 -9.74 11.24 -12.03
CA VAL A 63 -10.99 11.54 -12.72
C VAL A 63 -11.20 13.04 -12.84
N VAL A 64 -10.99 13.80 -11.76
CA VAL A 64 -11.11 15.27 -11.76
C VAL A 64 -10.11 15.92 -12.72
N LEU A 65 -8.90 15.36 -12.80
CA LEU A 65 -7.84 15.85 -13.70
C LEU A 65 -8.00 15.35 -15.16
N GLY A 66 -8.94 14.45 -15.42
CA GLY A 66 -9.13 13.84 -16.74
C GLY A 66 -8.01 12.88 -17.17
N TRP A 67 -7.25 12.33 -16.22
CA TRP A 67 -6.17 11.38 -16.51
C TRP A 67 -6.72 9.97 -16.65
N THR A 68 -6.66 9.41 -17.86
CA THR A 68 -7.22 8.09 -18.20
C THR A 68 -6.17 7.02 -18.46
N TYR A 69 -4.89 7.39 -18.51
CA TYR A 69 -3.77 6.49 -18.78
C TYR A 69 -2.58 6.88 -17.90
N VAL A 70 -2.23 6.03 -16.93
CA VAL A 70 -1.21 6.32 -15.91
C VAL A 70 -0.26 5.16 -15.73
N SER A 71 0.94 5.41 -15.21
CA SER A 71 1.84 4.38 -14.72
C SER A 71 1.95 4.45 -13.20
N THR A 72 2.23 3.32 -12.57
CA THR A 72 2.29 3.21 -11.11
C THR A 72 3.64 2.68 -10.65
N VAL A 73 4.10 3.19 -9.50
CA VAL A 73 5.30 2.73 -8.81
C VAL A 73 4.95 2.55 -7.34
N ALA A 74 5.18 1.35 -6.81
CA ALA A 74 4.84 1.00 -5.44
C ALA A 74 6.05 0.39 -4.71
N SER A 75 6.09 0.53 -3.38
CA SER A 75 7.05 -0.20 -2.56
C SER A 75 6.72 -1.70 -2.57
N ALA A 76 7.74 -2.55 -2.63
CA ALA A 76 7.62 -3.99 -2.71
C ALA A 76 7.35 -4.64 -1.33
N ASP A 77 6.49 -4.02 -0.53
CA ASP A 77 6.13 -4.43 0.83
C ASP A 77 4.60 -4.47 1.02
N SER A 78 4.18 -4.87 2.22
CA SER A 78 2.78 -4.91 2.67
C SER A 78 1.98 -3.65 2.34
N TYR A 79 2.55 -2.47 2.59
CA TYR A 79 1.87 -1.19 2.34
C TYR A 79 1.73 -0.95 0.83
N GLY A 80 2.84 -0.97 0.10
CA GLY A 80 2.85 -0.63 -1.32
C GLY A 80 2.06 -1.62 -2.18
N ARG A 81 2.18 -2.92 -1.94
CA ARG A 81 1.45 -3.96 -2.71
C ARG A 81 -0.05 -3.87 -2.48
N MET A 82 -0.50 -3.67 -1.24
CA MET A 82 -1.93 -3.62 -0.94
C MET A 82 -2.57 -2.32 -1.41
N GLY A 83 -1.88 -1.19 -1.20
CA GLY A 83 -2.33 0.09 -1.72
C GLY A 83 -2.44 0.08 -3.25
N ILE A 84 -1.43 -0.44 -3.96
CA ILE A 84 -1.46 -0.42 -5.43
C ILE A 84 -2.46 -1.41 -6.02
N ALA A 85 -2.70 -2.55 -5.36
CA ALA A 85 -3.75 -3.47 -5.76
C ALA A 85 -5.14 -2.82 -5.68
N GLU A 86 -5.45 -2.12 -4.58
CA GLU A 86 -6.73 -1.41 -4.43
C GLU A 86 -6.84 -0.22 -5.36
N PHE A 87 -5.76 0.55 -5.56
CA PHE A 87 -5.73 1.63 -6.54
C PHE A 87 -6.01 1.09 -7.95
N THR A 88 -5.38 -0.01 -8.35
CA THR A 88 -5.58 -0.61 -9.69
C THR A 88 -7.02 -1.10 -9.87
N ARG A 89 -7.61 -1.68 -8.82
CA ARG A 89 -9.02 -2.08 -8.81
C ARG A 89 -9.94 -0.88 -9.00
N ALA A 90 -9.76 0.17 -8.20
CA ALA A 90 -10.57 1.38 -8.28
C ALA A 90 -10.37 2.14 -9.60
N ALA A 91 -9.14 2.20 -10.12
CA ALA A 91 -8.82 2.82 -11.40
C ALA A 91 -9.55 2.11 -12.56
N LYS A 92 -9.57 0.77 -12.54
CA LYS A 92 -10.32 -0.03 -13.51
C LYS A 92 -11.82 0.27 -13.47
N ASP A 93 -12.40 0.37 -12.27
CA ASP A 93 -13.82 0.72 -12.10
C ASP A 93 -14.13 2.13 -12.65
N ALA A 94 -13.15 3.04 -12.58
CA ALA A 94 -13.22 4.40 -13.13
C ALA A 94 -12.80 4.50 -14.62
N SER A 95 -12.61 3.38 -15.32
CA SER A 95 -12.14 3.34 -16.72
C SER A 95 -10.78 4.02 -16.96
N ILE A 96 -9.89 3.97 -15.98
CA ILE A 96 -8.51 4.43 -16.06
C ILE A 96 -7.60 3.21 -16.32
N CYS A 97 -6.74 3.31 -17.32
CA CYS A 97 -5.79 2.27 -17.67
C CYS A 97 -4.45 2.48 -16.96
N VAL A 98 -3.91 1.39 -16.39
CA VAL A 98 -2.55 1.36 -15.84
C VAL A 98 -1.61 0.78 -16.89
N ALA A 99 -0.75 1.62 -17.46
CA ALA A 99 0.17 1.30 -18.55
C ALA A 99 1.31 0.38 -18.11
N VAL A 100 1.96 0.77 -17.01
CA VAL A 100 3.05 0.04 -16.37
C VAL A 100 2.83 0.09 -14.88
N SER A 101 3.02 -1.04 -14.20
CA SER A 101 3.06 -1.12 -12.74
C SER A 101 4.39 -1.70 -12.30
N VAL A 102 5.16 -0.94 -11.53
CA VAL A 102 6.48 -1.34 -11.04
C VAL A 102 6.49 -1.40 -9.52
N GLU A 103 7.14 -2.42 -8.99
CA GLU A 103 7.44 -2.52 -7.57
C GLU A 103 8.92 -2.29 -7.28
N VAL A 104 9.21 -1.58 -6.20
CA VAL A 104 10.55 -1.17 -5.79
C VAL A 104 10.85 -1.68 -4.39
N SER A 105 11.97 -2.40 -4.23
CA SER A 105 12.43 -2.81 -2.91
C SER A 105 12.64 -1.60 -2.00
N ASN A 106 12.20 -1.69 -0.74
CA ASN A 106 12.46 -0.68 0.28
C ASN A 106 13.96 -0.50 0.63
N THR A 107 14.80 -1.46 0.22
CA THR A 107 16.27 -1.39 0.34
C THR A 107 16.96 -0.94 -0.95
N ALA A 108 16.23 -0.69 -2.03
CA ALA A 108 16.80 -0.27 -3.30
C ALA A 108 17.54 1.07 -3.20
N ARG A 109 18.71 1.16 -3.83
CA ARG A 109 19.55 2.37 -3.80
C ARG A 109 20.23 2.61 -5.15
N GLY A 110 20.41 3.90 -5.46
CA GLY A 110 21.27 4.37 -6.54
C GLY A 110 20.67 4.26 -7.94
N ALA A 111 21.30 4.98 -8.87
CA ALA A 111 20.85 5.10 -10.26
C ALA A 111 20.87 3.76 -11.02
N ALA A 112 21.74 2.82 -10.63
CA ALA A 112 21.78 1.49 -11.25
C ALA A 112 20.46 0.72 -11.08
N TYR A 113 19.72 0.96 -9.98
CA TYR A 113 18.43 0.32 -9.73
C TYR A 113 17.27 1.12 -10.34
N PHE A 114 17.26 2.45 -10.15
CA PHE A 114 16.14 3.28 -10.60
C PHE A 114 16.20 3.67 -12.08
N GLY A 115 17.38 3.63 -12.71
CA GLY A 115 17.55 3.96 -14.12
C GLY A 115 16.73 3.08 -15.07
N PRO A 116 16.78 1.73 -14.94
CA PRO A 116 15.94 0.84 -15.73
C PRO A 116 14.44 1.10 -15.55
N ILE A 117 14.00 1.37 -14.32
CA ILE A 117 12.59 1.69 -14.01
C ILE A 117 12.18 2.98 -14.71
N LEU A 118 13.02 4.01 -14.64
CA LEU A 118 12.74 5.28 -15.31
C LEU A 118 12.62 5.09 -16.83
N ASN A 119 13.50 4.31 -17.45
CA ASN A 119 13.42 4.01 -18.88
C ASN A 119 12.12 3.27 -19.23
N GLN A 120 11.67 2.35 -18.38
CA GLN A 120 10.40 1.65 -18.58
C GLN A 120 9.19 2.59 -18.50
N LEU A 121 9.21 3.55 -17.57
CA LEU A 121 8.14 4.53 -17.39
C LEU A 121 8.08 5.56 -18.52
N LEU A 122 9.23 5.92 -19.11
CA LEU A 122 9.30 6.93 -20.18
C LEU A 122 8.98 6.39 -21.58
N THR A 123 8.86 5.07 -21.76
CA THR A 123 8.70 4.43 -23.07
C THR A 123 7.29 3.92 -23.34
N LYS A 124 6.31 4.29 -22.51
CA LYS A 124 4.94 3.75 -22.53
C LYS A 124 3.85 4.81 -22.50
#